data_AF-W2FXV5-F1
#
_entry.id   AF-W2FXV5-F1
#
_cell.length_a   1.000
_cell.length_b   1.000
_cell.length_c   1.000
_cell.angle_alpha   90.00
_cell.angle_beta   90.00
_cell.angle_gamma   90.00
#
_symmetry.space_group_name_H-M   'P 1'
#
loop_
_entity.id
_entity.type
_entity.pdbx_description
1 polymer ?
#
loop_
_entity_poly.entity_id
_entity_poly.type
_entity_poly.pdbx_seq_one_letter_code
_entity_poly.pdbx_strand_id
1 'polypeptide(L)'
;MHELAYFRRSKWLDDGCLRVVMSHLMDQDLDNNGQSRIGGVNPLYARVHGSMKKEMITSSSFNTSNRLVLIPIYIDGHWAGAVFDNENSKAIIFEPMQTSKYYKGAG
;
A
#
# COMPACT_ATOMS: atom_id res chain seq x y z
N MET A 1 23.87 -2.88 -1.28
CA MET A 1 23.80 -4.35 -1.38
C MET A 1 22.34 -4.68 -1.65
N HIS A 2 21.96 -5.04 -2.89
CA HIS A 2 20.57 -5.38 -3.19
C HIS A 2 20.30 -6.77 -2.63
N GLU A 3 19.53 -6.83 -1.54
CA GLU A 3 19.04 -8.08 -1.00
C GLU A 3 18.08 -8.67 -2.05
N LEU A 4 18.51 -9.74 -2.72
CA LEU A 4 17.67 -10.42 -3.70
C LEU A 4 16.43 -10.95 -2.97
N ALA A 5 15.25 -10.44 -3.34
CA ALA A 5 13.99 -10.99 -2.90
C ALA A 5 13.82 -12.38 -3.51
N TYR A 6 14.28 -13.41 -2.81
CA TYR A 6 14.11 -14.79 -3.25
C TYR A 6 12.62 -15.08 -3.46
N PHE A 7 12.28 -15.73 -4.56
CA PHE A 7 10.95 -16.27 -4.77
C PHE A 7 10.67 -17.34 -3.69
N ARG A 8 9.89 -16.98 -2.67
CA ARG A 8 9.55 -17.86 -1.54
C ARG A 8 8.15 -18.43 -1.72
N ARG A 9 8.06 -19.60 -2.36
CA ARG A 9 6.80 -20.35 -2.44
C ARG A 9 6.34 -20.70 -1.02
N SER A 10 5.07 -20.43 -0.71
CA SER A 10 4.42 -20.80 0.57
C SER A 10 4.99 -20.11 1.83
N LYS A 11 5.48 -18.87 1.70
CA LYS A 11 5.81 -18.01 2.86
C LYS A 11 4.91 -16.78 2.88
N TRP A 12 4.58 -16.32 4.08
CA TRP A 12 3.90 -15.04 4.28
C TRP A 12 4.80 -13.91 3.77
N LEU A 13 4.22 -13.02 2.96
CA LEU A 13 4.90 -11.82 2.49
C LEU A 13 5.00 -10.82 3.64
N ASP A 14 6.17 -10.22 3.79
CA ASP A 14 6.38 -9.11 4.73
C ASP A 14 6.17 -7.75 4.05
N ASP A 15 6.34 -6.69 4.83
CA ASP A 15 6.29 -5.29 4.39
C ASP A 15 7.35 -4.97 3.34
N GLY A 16 8.52 -5.61 3.41
CA GLY A 16 9.59 -5.47 2.41
C GLY A 16 9.15 -5.98 1.04
N CYS A 17 8.48 -7.13 1.00
CA CYS A 17 7.92 -7.70 -0.22
C CYS A 17 6.86 -6.78 -0.84
N LEU A 18 5.92 -6.25 -0.03
CA LEU A 18 4.92 -5.29 -0.52
C LEU A 18 5.56 -4.01 -1.05
N ARG A 19 6.59 -3.49 -0.37
CA ARG A 19 7.31 -2.29 -0.80
C ARG A 19 7.90 -2.46 -2.20
N VAL A 20 8.50 -3.61 -2.49
CA VAL A 20 9.07 -3.90 -3.82
C VAL A 20 7.98 -3.96 -4.90
N VAL A 21 6.87 -4.66 -4.65
CA VAL A 21 5.78 -4.77 -5.62
C VAL A 21 5.13 -3.40 -5.86
N MET A 22 4.89 -2.63 -4.80
CA MET A 22 4.33 -1.28 -4.93
C MET A 22 5.26 -0.35 -5.70
N SER A 23 6.57 -0.37 -5.41
CA SER A 23 7.56 0.42 -6.17
C SER A 23 7.50 0.07 -7.66
N HIS A 24 7.45 -1.22 -7.98
CA HIS A 24 7.35 -1.66 -9.36
C HIS A 24 6.08 -1.13 -10.05
N LEU A 25 4.93 -1.16 -9.38
CA LEU A 25 3.67 -0.62 -9.91
C LEU A 25 3.73 0.90 -10.11
N MET A 26 4.38 1.62 -9.18
CA MET A 26 4.57 3.06 -9.30
C MET A 26 5.40 3.43 -10.53
N ASP A 27 6.37 2.59 -10.88
CA ASP A 27 7.23 2.81 -12.05
C ASP A 27 6.52 2.50 -13.39
N GLN A 28 5.33 1.87 -13.38
CA GLN A 28 4.60 1.52 -14.61
C GLN A 28 3.74 2.67 -15.17
N ASP A 29 3.37 3.66 -14.35
CA ASP A 29 2.44 4.74 -14.75
C ASP A 29 3.07 6.11 -14.52
N LEU A 30 3.80 6.59 -15.53
CA LEU A 30 4.49 7.87 -15.52
C LEU A 30 3.70 8.93 -16.31
N ASP A 31 3.76 10.18 -15.86
CA ASP A 31 3.26 11.33 -16.61
C ASP A 31 4.27 11.77 -17.68
N ASN A 32 3.93 12.84 -18.41
CA ASN A 32 4.78 13.39 -19.48
C ASN A 32 6.13 13.94 -18.98
N ASN A 33 6.29 14.13 -17.67
CA ASN A 33 7.53 14.58 -17.03
C ASN A 33 8.33 13.40 -16.42
N GLY A 34 7.87 12.16 -16.63
CA GLY A 34 8.49 10.98 -16.04
C GLY A 34 8.20 10.80 -14.54
N GLN A 35 7.26 11.58 -13.98
CA GLN A 35 6.86 11.44 -12.58
C GLN A 35 5.74 10.41 -12.46
N SER A 36 5.84 9.53 -11.47
CA SER A 36 4.79 8.54 -11.24
C SER A 36 3.44 9.19 -10.91
N ARG A 37 2.40 8.75 -11.60
CA ARG A 37 1.00 9.06 -11.31
C ARG A 37 0.41 8.15 -10.23
N ILE A 38 1.18 7.19 -9.73
CA ILE A 38 0.80 6.30 -8.65
C ILE A 38 1.67 6.61 -7.43
N GLY A 39 1.04 6.98 -6.34
CA GLY A 39 1.67 7.09 -5.02
C GLY A 39 1.56 5.78 -4.24
N GLY A 40 2.39 5.61 -3.23
CA GLY A 40 2.35 4.45 -2.35
C GLY A 40 2.64 4.82 -0.90
N VAL A 41 1.84 4.29 0.02
CA VAL A 41 2.08 4.37 1.47
C VAL A 41 3.04 3.26 1.89
N ASN A 42 4.10 3.60 2.62
CA ASN A 42 5.12 2.66 3.09
C ASN A 42 4.48 1.54 3.94
N PRO A 43 4.51 0.26 3.50
CA PRO A 43 3.82 -0.84 4.19
C PRO A 43 4.18 -1.04 5.66
N LEU A 44 5.36 -0.58 6.08
CA LEU A 44 5.77 -0.62 7.47
C LEU A 44 4.79 0.13 8.40
N TYR A 45 4.08 1.16 7.90
CA TYR A 45 3.10 1.92 8.67
C TYR A 45 2.02 1.01 9.32
N ALA A 46 1.69 -0.11 8.66
CA ALA A 46 0.65 -1.02 9.11
C ALA A 46 1.06 -1.84 10.34
N ARG A 47 2.37 -1.93 10.62
CA ARG A 47 2.93 -2.73 11.72
C ARG A 47 3.57 -1.90 12.83
N VAL A 48 3.54 -0.57 12.71
CA VAL A 48 4.07 0.35 13.73
C VAL A 48 2.93 1.10 14.42
N HIS A 49 3.18 1.57 15.64
CA HIS A 49 2.19 2.24 16.48
C HIS A 49 2.63 3.66 16.86
N GLY A 50 1.68 4.47 17.33
CA GLY A 50 1.95 5.81 17.87
C GLY A 50 2.51 6.80 16.84
N SER A 51 3.47 7.63 17.28
CA SER A 51 4.10 8.67 16.45
C SER A 51 4.78 8.12 15.20
N MET A 52 5.39 6.95 15.29
CA MET A 52 6.08 6.29 14.17
C MET A 52 5.13 5.95 13.03
N LYS A 53 3.85 5.65 13.33
CA LYS A 53 2.84 5.43 12.28
C LYS A 53 2.60 6.67 11.45
N LYS A 54 2.46 7.82 12.10
CA LYS A 54 2.27 9.11 11.40
C LYS A 54 3.48 9.46 10.56
N GLU A 55 4.68 9.30 11.12
CA GLU A 55 5.95 9.55 10.43
C GLU A 55 6.11 8.68 9.17
N MET A 56 5.80 7.39 9.26
CA MET A 56 5.85 6.47 8.12
C MET A 56 4.87 6.88 7.02
N ILE A 57 3.67 7.34 7.37
CA ILE A 57 2.70 7.84 6.39
C ILE A 57 3.22 9.14 5.76
N THR A 58 3.69 10.11 6.54
CA THR A 58 4.13 11.41 6.02
C THR A 58 5.41 11.36 5.18
N SER A 59 6.25 10.35 5.40
CA SER A 59 7.47 10.11 4.62
C SER A 59 7.25 9.20 3.41
N SER A 60 6.02 8.73 3.18
CA SER A 60 5.69 7.85 2.07
C SER A 60 5.70 8.57 0.73
N SER A 61 5.93 7.81 -0.34
CA SER A 61 6.03 8.31 -1.71
C SER A 61 4.64 8.53 -2.33
N PHE A 62 3.88 9.49 -1.81
CA PHE A 62 2.65 9.97 -2.43
C PHE A 62 2.46 11.48 -2.21
N ASN A 63 1.67 12.12 -3.06
CA ASN A 63 1.30 13.52 -2.99
C ASN A 63 -0.07 13.75 -3.65
N THR A 64 -0.52 15.01 -3.65
CA THR A 64 -1.82 15.41 -4.20
C THR A 64 -1.92 15.34 -5.72
N SER A 65 -0.81 15.23 -6.45
CA SER A 65 -0.82 15.07 -7.90
C SER A 65 -0.83 13.61 -8.37
N ASN A 66 -0.66 12.63 -7.47
CA ASN A 66 -0.85 11.24 -7.86
C ASN A 66 -2.33 10.99 -8.21
N ARG A 67 -2.58 10.27 -9.29
CA ARG A 67 -3.92 9.82 -9.68
C ARG A 67 -4.44 8.75 -8.72
N LEU A 68 -3.59 7.78 -8.41
CA LEU A 68 -3.89 6.67 -7.51
C LEU A 68 -2.92 6.68 -6.33
N VAL A 69 -3.39 6.30 -5.15
CA VAL A 69 -2.54 6.02 -3.99
C VAL A 69 -2.78 4.59 -3.52
N LEU A 70 -1.72 3.78 -3.54
CA LEU A 70 -1.72 2.41 -3.05
C LEU A 70 -1.52 2.41 -1.54
N ILE A 71 -2.43 1.78 -0.81
CA ILE A 71 -2.44 1.74 0.66
C ILE A 71 -2.45 0.28 1.10
N PRO A 72 -1.32 -0.28 1.57
CA PRO A 72 -1.30 -1.62 2.13
C PRO A 72 -2.02 -1.60 3.48
N ILE A 73 -2.80 -2.64 3.80
CA ILE A 73 -3.53 -2.72 5.07
C ILE A 73 -3.17 -4.06 5.72
N TYR A 74 -2.85 -4.05 7.01
CA TYR A 74 -2.64 -5.27 7.78
C TYR A 74 -3.77 -5.42 8.79
N ILE A 75 -4.55 -6.49 8.66
CA ILE A 75 -5.76 -6.75 9.45
C ILE A 75 -5.72 -8.22 9.87
N ASP A 76 -5.97 -8.51 11.15
CA ASP A 76 -6.13 -9.88 11.65
C ASP A 76 -5.09 -10.90 11.13
N GLY A 77 -3.82 -10.49 11.09
CA GLY A 77 -2.70 -11.35 10.70
C GLY A 77 -2.46 -11.50 9.20
N HIS A 78 -3.22 -10.83 8.33
CA HIS A 78 -3.06 -10.92 6.88
C HIS A 78 -2.99 -9.56 6.19
N TRP A 79 -2.47 -9.55 4.96
CA TRP A 79 -2.42 -8.36 4.12
C TRP A 79 -3.69 -8.22 3.29
N ALA A 80 -4.23 -7.02 3.33
CA ALA A 80 -5.23 -6.47 2.43
C ALA A 80 -4.64 -5.22 1.75
N GLY A 81 -5.40 -4.59 0.87
CA GLY A 81 -5.01 -3.35 0.23
C GLY A 81 -6.18 -2.43 0.00
N ALA A 82 -5.92 -1.14 -0.09
CA ALA A 82 -6.83 -0.16 -0.63
C ALA A 82 -6.14 0.64 -1.73
N VAL A 83 -6.95 1.13 -2.66
CA VAL A 83 -6.55 2.12 -3.65
C VAL A 83 -7.44 3.33 -3.46
N PHE A 84 -6.80 4.48 -3.23
CA PHE A 84 -7.50 5.77 -3.29
C PHE A 84 -7.32 6.37 -4.68
N ASP A 85 -8.43 6.68 -5.32
CA ASP A 85 -8.50 7.39 -6.59
C ASP A 85 -8.75 8.88 -6.29
N ASN A 86 -7.72 9.70 -6.49
CA ASN A 86 -7.78 11.15 -6.24
C ASN A 86 -8.72 11.85 -7.23
N GLU A 87 -8.79 11.40 -8.49
CA GLU A 87 -9.64 12.02 -9.52
C GLU A 87 -11.12 11.88 -9.18
N ASN A 88 -11.50 10.69 -8.69
CA ASN A 88 -12.89 10.37 -8.36
C ASN A 88 -13.20 10.48 -6.87
N SER A 89 -12.23 10.85 -6.04
CA SER A 89 -12.34 10.90 -4.57
C SER A 89 -12.94 9.62 -3.99
N LYS A 90 -12.48 8.46 -4.47
CA LYS A 90 -13.05 7.15 -4.13
C LYS A 90 -11.98 6.21 -3.58
N ALA A 91 -12.31 5.51 -2.49
CA ALA A 91 -11.51 4.40 -1.99
C ALA A 91 -12.13 3.06 -2.39
N ILE A 92 -11.30 2.12 -2.86
CA ILE A 92 -11.68 0.73 -3.08
C ILE A 92 -10.78 -0.13 -2.19
N ILE A 93 -11.39 -1.00 -1.39
CA ILE A 93 -10.70 -1.95 -0.53
C ILE A 93 -10.75 -3.33 -1.17
N PHE A 94 -9.60 -3.99 -1.23
CA PHE A 94 -9.45 -5.39 -1.59
C PHE A 94 -8.94 -6.16 -0.38
N GLU A 95 -9.80 -7.02 0.16
CA GLU A 95 -9.49 -7.85 1.32
C GLU A 95 -9.70 -9.32 0.92
N PRO A 96 -8.62 -10.07 0.63
CA PRO A 96 -8.70 -11.36 -0.05
C PRO A 96 -9.34 -12.46 0.79
N MET A 97 -9.31 -12.35 2.12
CA MET A 97 -9.93 -13.33 3.01
C MET A 97 -11.44 -13.05 3.21
N GLN A 98 -11.94 -11.91 2.74
CA GLN A 98 -13.31 -11.42 2.94
C GLN A 98 -13.77 -11.47 4.41
N THR A 99 -12.84 -11.39 5.37
CA THR A 99 -13.14 -11.33 6.80
C THR A 99 -13.92 -10.07 7.17
N SER A 100 -13.80 -9.01 6.38
CA SER A 100 -14.59 -7.78 6.51
C SER A 100 -16.10 -7.98 6.40
N LYS A 101 -16.59 -9.10 5.82
CA LYS A 101 -18.01 -9.48 5.90
C LYS A 101 -18.50 -9.73 7.34
N TYR A 102 -17.60 -9.94 8.29
CA TYR A 102 -17.90 -10.09 9.72
C TYR A 102 -17.85 -8.77 10.51
N TYR A 103 -17.34 -7.69 9.91
CA TYR A 103 -17.32 -6.36 10.51
C TYR A 103 -18.32 -5.47 9.77
N LYS A 104 -19.59 -5.51 10.20
CA LYS A 104 -20.57 -4.50 9.77
C LYS A 104 -20.05 -3.13 10.16
N GLY A 105 -19.98 -2.22 9.19
CA GLY A 105 -19.56 -0.84 9.40
C GLY A 105 -20.31 -0.21 10.57
N ALA A 106 -19.57 0.41 11.48
CA ALA A 106 -20.14 1.42 12.35
C ALA A 106 -20.54 2.59 11.43
N GLY A 107 -21.85 2.79 11.30
CA GLY A 107 -22.40 4.04 10.76
C GLY A 107 -22.22 5.20 11.72
#